data_AF-A0A952K2I8-F1
#
_entry.id   AF-A0A952K2I8-F1
#
_cell.length_a   1.000
_cell.length_b   1.000
_cell.length_c   1.000
_cell.angle_alpha   90.00
_cell.angle_beta   90.00
_cell.angle_gamma   90.00
#
_symmetry.space_group_name_H-M   'P 1'
#
loop_
_entity.id
_entity.type
_entity.pdbx_description
1 polymer ?
#
loop_
_entity_poly.entity_id
_entity_poly.type
_entity_poly.pdbx_seq_one_letter_code
_entity_poly.pdbx_strand_id
1 'polypeptide(L)'
;MAIPCRTCGAEPRDGARFCDACGSPVVAVDTHAEYKQVTVLFADVVHSMDIAAAVGAERLRELMTDLFNRSSKVVQRYGGTVDKFTGDGIMAVFGAPIALEDHAVRACRAALDIH
;
A
#
# COMPACT_ATOMS: atom_id res chain seq x y z
N MET A 1 -29.73 18.07 -2.68
CA MET A 1 -28.77 19.09 -3.18
C MET A 1 -27.59 18.34 -3.75
N ALA A 2 -27.30 18.49 -5.03
CA ALA A 2 -26.15 17.86 -5.67
C ALA A 2 -24.86 18.47 -5.10
N ILE A 3 -23.90 17.62 -4.74
CA ILE A 3 -22.61 18.06 -4.23
C ILE A 3 -21.78 18.54 -5.43
N PRO A 4 -21.23 19.77 -5.41
CA PRO A 4 -20.39 20.24 -6.51
C PRO A 4 -19.14 19.37 -6.64
N CYS A 5 -18.65 19.20 -7.87
CA CYS A 5 -17.47 18.40 -8.15
C CYS A 5 -16.27 18.94 -7.35
N ARG A 6 -15.62 18.09 -6.55
CA ARG A 6 -14.46 18.49 -5.73
C ARG A 6 -13.22 18.84 -6.56
N THR A 7 -13.16 18.42 -7.82
CA THR A 7 -12.02 18.70 -8.71
C THR A 7 -12.19 19.99 -9.50
N CYS A 8 -13.38 20.27 -10.06
CA CYS A 8 -13.59 21.41 -10.95
C CYS A 8 -14.70 22.38 -10.52
N GLY A 9 -15.44 22.08 -9.44
CA GLY A 9 -16.52 22.92 -8.93
C GLY A 9 -17.84 22.88 -9.72
N ALA A 10 -17.87 22.21 -10.88
CA ALA A 10 -19.10 22.08 -11.67
C ALA A 10 -20.17 21.30 -10.91
N GLU A 11 -21.44 21.68 -11.08
CA GLU A 11 -22.59 20.93 -10.59
C GLU A 11 -22.81 19.71 -11.50
N PRO A 12 -22.60 18.48 -11.02
CA PRO A 12 -22.85 17.28 -11.82
C PRO A 12 -24.35 17.13 -12.07
N ARG A 13 -24.73 16.52 -13.19
CA ARG A 13 -26.12 16.13 -13.42
C ARG A 13 -26.64 15.23 -12.30
N ASP A 14 -27.94 15.31 -12.04
CA ASP A 14 -28.56 14.46 -11.01
C ASP A 14 -28.37 12.97 -11.34
N GLY A 15 -27.89 12.19 -10.38
CA GLY A 15 -27.51 10.79 -10.56
C GLY A 15 -26.21 10.52 -11.34
N ALA A 16 -25.43 11.54 -11.72
CA ALA A 16 -24.16 11.34 -12.42
C ALA A 16 -23.14 10.61 -11.53
N ARG A 17 -22.44 9.61 -12.09
CA ARG A 17 -21.33 8.93 -11.40
C ARG A 17 -19.99 9.64 -11.57
N PHE A 18 -19.83 10.34 -12.69
CA PHE A 18 -18.66 11.14 -13.05
C PHE A 18 -19.09 12.55 -13.41
N CYS A 19 -18.22 13.54 -13.21
CA CYS A 19 -18.48 14.92 -13.58
C CYS A 19 -18.51 15.07 -15.10
N ASP A 20 -19.59 15.61 -15.64
CA ASP A 20 -19.76 15.85 -17.08
C ASP A 20 -18.74 16.84 -17.67
N ALA A 21 -18.08 17.65 -16.84
CA ALA A 21 -17.11 18.67 -17.25
C ALA A 21 -15.65 18.19 -17.24
N CYS A 22 -15.24 17.42 -16.21
CA CYS A 22 -13.84 17.02 -16.03
C CYS A 22 -13.59 15.51 -15.92
N GLY A 23 -14.64 14.69 -15.88
CA GLY A 23 -14.53 13.23 -15.80
C GLY A 23 -14.20 12.67 -14.42
N SER A 24 -13.96 13.51 -13.40
CA SER A 24 -13.71 13.02 -12.03
C SER A 24 -14.93 12.29 -11.46
N PRO A 25 -14.74 11.20 -10.68
CA PRO A 25 -15.85 10.55 -9.97
C PRO A 25 -16.47 11.52 -8.95
N VAL A 26 -17.80 11.62 -8.95
CA VAL A 26 -18.57 12.52 -8.05
C VAL A 26 -19.32 11.77 -6.94
N VAL A 27 -19.45 10.45 -7.08
CA VAL A 27 -19.87 9.53 -6.03
C VAL A 27 -18.65 8.91 -5.37
N ALA A 28 -18.73 8.73 -4.05
CA ALA A 28 -17.75 7.96 -3.32
C ALA A 28 -17.75 6.52 -3.82
N VAL A 29 -16.57 5.95 -4.04
CA VAL A 29 -16.41 4.52 -4.35
C VAL A 29 -16.83 3.75 -3.11
N ASP A 30 -17.73 2.78 -3.28
CA ASP A 30 -18.24 1.96 -2.19
C ASP A 30 -17.11 1.06 -1.68
N THR A 31 -16.60 1.33 -0.47
CA THR A 31 -15.56 0.54 0.18
C THR A 31 -16.21 -0.59 0.98
N HIS A 32 -16.85 -1.51 0.30
CA HIS A 32 -17.35 -2.72 0.93
C HIS A 32 -16.22 -3.72 1.15
N ALA A 33 -16.31 -4.50 2.24
CA ALA A 33 -15.37 -5.57 2.50
C ALA A 33 -15.57 -6.67 1.45
N GLU A 34 -14.48 -7.16 0.88
CA GLU A 34 -14.49 -8.16 -0.19
C GLU A 34 -13.69 -9.39 0.22
N TYR A 35 -14.19 -10.57 -0.13
CA TYR A 35 -13.42 -11.81 -0.06
C TYR A 35 -12.68 -12.01 -1.38
N LYS A 36 -11.36 -11.88 -1.35
CA LYS A 36 -10.49 -12.06 -2.50
C LYS A 36 -9.29 -12.93 -2.14
N GLN A 37 -8.83 -13.71 -3.11
CA GLN A 37 -7.57 -14.42 -2.99
C GLN A 37 -6.42 -13.44 -3.16
N VAL A 38 -5.50 -13.44 -2.19
CA VAL A 38 -4.35 -12.54 -2.13
C VAL A 38 -3.11 -13.30 -1.67
N THR A 39 -1.94 -12.72 -1.87
CA THR A 39 -0.71 -13.18 -1.22
C THR A 39 -0.23 -12.11 -0.24
N VAL A 40 0.06 -12.54 0.99
CA VAL A 40 0.62 -11.68 2.03
C VAL A 40 2.09 -12.03 2.21
N LEU A 41 2.95 -11.03 2.16
CA LEU A 41 4.38 -11.12 2.43
C LEU A 41 4.69 -10.47 3.76
N PHE A 42 5.42 -11.19 4.61
CA PHE A 42 6.04 -10.65 5.82
C PHE A 42 7.55 -10.72 5.65
N ALA A 43 8.23 -9.64 6.03
CA ALA A 43 9.69 -9.60 6.11
C ALA A 43 10.09 -8.90 7.41
N ASP A 44 11.07 -9.46 8.10
CA ASP A 44 11.51 -9.00 9.42
C ASP A 44 13.03 -8.96 9.52
N VAL A 45 13.56 -8.07 10.35
CA VAL A 45 15.00 -7.92 10.57
C VAL A 45 15.47 -8.96 11.57
N VAL A 46 16.27 -9.91 11.08
CA VAL A 46 16.91 -10.92 11.93
C VAL A 46 17.82 -10.21 12.95
N HIS A 47 17.74 -10.61 14.22
CA HIS A 47 18.50 -9.99 15.33
C HIS A 47 18.21 -8.50 15.56
N SER A 48 17.01 -8.02 15.23
CA SER A 48 16.59 -6.63 15.45
C SER A 48 16.85 -6.11 16.87
N MET A 49 16.63 -6.95 17.88
CA MET A 49 16.83 -6.59 19.30
C MET A 49 18.31 -6.40 19.65
N ASP A 50 19.21 -7.22 19.10
CA ASP A 50 20.65 -7.10 19.32
C ASP A 50 21.18 -5.83 18.65
N ILE A 51 20.70 -5.55 17.44
CA ILE A 51 21.00 -4.31 16.71
C ILE A 51 20.50 -3.11 17.52
N ALA A 52 19.26 -3.15 18.00
CA ALA A 52 18.66 -2.11 18.82
C ALA A 52 19.49 -1.79 20.08
N ALA A 53 19.96 -2.84 20.77
CA ALA A 53 20.79 -2.70 21.96
C ALA A 53 22.17 -2.09 21.63
N ALA A 54 22.75 -2.44 20.48
CA ALA A 54 24.06 -1.95 20.06
C ALA A 54 24.07 -0.49 19.57
N VAL A 55 23.05 -0.08 18.82
CA VAL A 55 23.01 1.24 18.16
C VAL A 55 22.17 2.27 18.90
N GLY A 56 21.30 1.84 19.82
CA GLY A 56 20.34 2.68 20.52
C GLY A 56 19.11 3.03 19.66
N ALA A 57 18.05 3.51 20.33
CA ALA A 57 16.73 3.67 19.72
C ALA A 57 16.70 4.71 18.58
N GLU A 58 17.44 5.81 18.71
CA GLU A 58 17.46 6.86 17.68
C GLU A 58 18.06 6.34 16.38
N ARG A 59 19.22 5.67 16.47
CA ARG A 59 19.89 5.12 15.30
C ARG A 59 19.14 3.95 14.70
N LEU A 60 18.52 3.11 15.52
CA LEU A 60 17.66 2.02 15.05
C LEU A 60 16.51 2.58 14.21
N ARG A 61 15.85 3.65 14.68
CA ARG A 61 14.74 4.27 13.96
C ARG A 61 15.17 4.77 12.57
N GLU A 62 16.35 5.35 12.44
CA GLU A 62 16.90 5.76 11.14
C GLU A 62 17.12 4.56 10.22
N LEU A 63 17.77 3.50 10.72
CA LEU A 63 18.02 2.27 9.96
C LEU A 63 16.73 1.60 9.49
N MET A 64 15.74 1.50 10.38
CA MET A 64 14.43 0.93 10.06
C MET A 64 13.68 1.79 9.04
N THR A 65 13.76 3.12 9.15
CA THR A 65 13.13 4.03 8.18
C THR A 65 13.72 3.83 6.78
N ASP A 66 15.05 3.72 6.67
CA ASP A 66 15.72 3.48 5.40
C ASP A 66 15.38 2.10 4.82
N LEU A 67 15.35 1.06 5.65
CA LEU A 67 14.92 -0.28 5.25
C LEU A 67 13.49 -0.25 4.71
N PHE A 68 12.56 0.34 5.47
CA PHE A 68 11.15 0.45 5.08
C PHE A 68 10.96 1.22 3.78
N ASN A 69 11.71 2.31 3.57
CA ASN A 69 11.67 3.07 2.32
C ASN A 69 12.15 2.23 1.12
N ARG A 70 13.22 1.44 1.30
CA ARG A 70 13.73 0.55 0.24
C ARG A 70 12.76 -0.59 -0.05
N SER A 71 12.30 -1.29 0.98
CA SER A 71 11.36 -2.41 0.83
C SER A 71 10.03 -1.95 0.26
N SER A 72 9.52 -0.77 0.64
CA SER A 72 8.30 -0.19 0.06
C SER A 72 8.42 0.06 -1.43
N LYS A 73 9.58 0.56 -1.90
CA LYS A 73 9.85 0.74 -3.33
C LYS A 73 9.86 -0.60 -4.08
N VAL A 74 10.42 -1.65 -3.48
CA VAL A 74 10.40 -2.99 -4.06
C VAL A 74 8.98 -3.54 -4.14
N VAL A 75 8.21 -3.47 -3.06
CA VAL A 75 6.81 -3.90 -3.02
C VAL A 75 5.99 -3.19 -4.10
N GLN A 76 6.11 -1.86 -4.20
CA GLN A 76 5.41 -1.07 -5.21
C GLN A 76 5.85 -1.41 -6.64
N ARG A 77 7.14 -1.67 -6.87
CA ARG A 77 7.68 -2.09 -8.18
C ARG A 77 6.99 -3.36 -8.68
N TYR A 78 6.71 -4.31 -7.78
CA TYR A 78 6.03 -5.55 -8.13
C TYR A 78 4.49 -5.45 -8.08
N GLY A 79 3.93 -4.27 -7.77
CA GLY A 79 2.48 -4.02 -7.73
C GLY A 79 1.82 -4.42 -6.42
N GLY A 80 2.60 -4.70 -5.37
CA GLY A 80 2.07 -4.91 -4.03
C GLY A 80 1.76 -3.60 -3.32
N THR A 81 0.96 -3.70 -2.26
CA THR A 81 0.63 -2.60 -1.35
C THR A 81 1.22 -2.89 0.03
N VAL A 82 1.94 -1.94 0.61
CA VAL A 82 2.37 -2.05 2.01
C VAL A 82 1.15 -1.77 2.89
N ASP A 83 0.80 -2.72 3.76
CA ASP A 83 -0.35 -2.59 4.66
C ASP A 83 0.06 -1.97 6.00
N LYS A 84 1.08 -2.53 6.64
CA LYS A 84 1.59 -2.01 7.93
C LYS A 84 3.05 -2.33 8.17
N PHE A 85 3.64 -1.55 9.07
CA PHE A 85 4.95 -1.79 9.67
C PHE A 85 4.76 -2.44 11.03
N THR A 86 5.47 -3.54 11.30
CA THR A 86 5.36 -4.32 12.54
C THR A 86 6.61 -4.17 13.41
N GLY A 87 6.94 -2.93 13.78
CA GLY A 87 8.14 -2.64 14.59
C GLY A 87 9.43 -2.77 13.79
N ASP A 88 9.95 -3.99 13.67
CA ASP A 88 11.12 -4.40 12.91
C ASP A 88 10.78 -5.02 11.54
N GLY A 89 9.50 -5.26 11.27
CA GLY A 89 9.06 -5.88 10.02
C GLY A 89 8.15 -5.04 9.13
N ILE A 90 7.89 -5.56 7.95
CA ILE A 90 6.88 -5.07 7.00
C ILE A 90 5.86 -6.16 6.68
N MET A 91 4.61 -5.75 6.47
CA MET A 91 3.57 -6.58 5.87
C MET A 91 3.11 -5.95 4.56
N ALA A 92 3.17 -6.73 3.47
CA ALA A 92 2.74 -6.33 2.15
C ALA A 92 1.69 -7.29 1.60
N VAL A 93 0.73 -6.76 0.85
CA VAL A 93 -0.35 -7.52 0.22
C VAL A 93 -0.27 -7.37 -1.28
N PHE A 94 -0.36 -8.50 -1.99
CA PHE A 94 -0.40 -8.58 -3.44
C PHE A 94 -1.75 -9.13 -3.87
N GLY A 95 -2.39 -8.49 -4.85
CA GLY A 95 -3.75 -8.81 -5.28
C GLY A 95 -4.85 -8.01 -4.56
N ALA A 96 -4.48 -7.07 -3.69
CA ALA A 96 -5.37 -6.08 -3.10
C ALA A 96 -4.66 -4.72 -2.90
N PRO A 97 -5.37 -3.58 -3.01
CA PRO A 97 -6.78 -3.46 -3.42
C PRO A 97 -7.00 -3.74 -4.93
N ILE A 98 -5.92 -3.69 -5.72
CA ILE A 98 -5.92 -4.01 -7.14
C ILE A 98 -5.69 -5.52 -7.31
N ALA A 99 -6.59 -6.18 -8.02
CA ALA A 99 -6.45 -7.60 -8.34
C ALA A 99 -5.27 -7.84 -9.29
N LEU A 100 -4.49 -8.89 -9.03
CA LEU A 100 -3.34 -9.30 -9.83
C LEU A 100 -3.39 -10.82 -10.00
N GLU A 101 -3.51 -11.32 -11.23
CA GLU A 101 -3.59 -12.78 -11.47
C GLU A 101 -2.30 -13.52 -11.04
N ASP A 102 -1.16 -12.86 -11.16
CA ASP A 102 0.16 -13.35 -10.80
C ASP A 102 0.63 -12.86 -9.41
N HIS A 103 -0.31 -12.54 -8.51
CA HIS A 103 -0.04 -11.99 -7.18
C HIS A 103 1.02 -12.81 -6.39
N ALA A 104 0.98 -14.15 -6.49
CA ALA A 104 1.91 -15.03 -5.79
C ALA A 104 3.35 -14.93 -6.33
N VAL A 105 3.52 -14.95 -7.66
CA VAL A 105 4.85 -14.87 -8.30
C VAL A 105 5.47 -13.50 -8.03
N ARG A 106 4.67 -12.44 -8.08
CA ARG A 106 5.11 -11.07 -7.77
C ARG A 106 5.57 -10.93 -6.32
N ALA A 107 4.83 -11.50 -5.38
CA ALA A 107 5.22 -11.53 -3.98
C ALA A 107 6.56 -12.26 -3.78
N CYS A 108 6.76 -13.42 -4.43
CA CYS A 108 8.04 -14.14 -4.37
C CYS A 108 9.20 -13.32 -4.95
N ARG A 109 9.00 -12.63 -6.08
CA ARG A 109 10.03 -11.75 -6.66
C ARG A 109 10.34 -10.55 -5.77
N ALA A 110 9.32 -9.96 -5.16
CA ALA A 110 9.51 -8.89 -4.19
C ALA A 110 10.31 -9.37 -2.98
N ALA A 111 10.05 -10.59 -2.47
CA ALA A 111 10.83 -11.17 -1.38
C ALA A 111 12.31 -11.31 -1.73
N LEU A 112 12.62 -11.76 -2.95
CA LEU A 112 13.99 -11.93 -3.43
C LEU A 112 14.73 -10.59 -3.57
N ASP A 113 14.04 -9.52 -3.99
CA ASP A 113 14.64 -8.19 -4.12
C ASP A 113 14.76 -7.44 -2.77
N ILE A 114 14.02 -7.87 -1.73
CA ILE A 114 14.10 -7.32 -0.37
C ILE A 114 15.27 -7.92 0.41
N HIS A 115 15.61 -9.19 0.15
CA HIS A 115 16.69 -9.93 0.83
C HIS A 115 18.08 -9.37 0.49
#